data_AF-A0A6P0GIM6-F1
#
_entry.id   AF-A0A6P0GIM6-F1
#
_cell.length_a   1.000
_cell.length_b   1.000
_cell.length_c   1.000
_cell.angle_alpha   90.00
_cell.angle_beta   90.00
_cell.angle_gamma   90.00
#
_symmetry.space_group_name_H-M   'P 1'
#
loop_
_entity.id
_entity.type
_entity.pdbx_description
1 polymer ?
#
loop_
_entity_poly.entity_id
_entity_poly.type
_entity_poly.pdbx_seq_one_letter_code
_entity_poly.pdbx_strand_id
1 'polypeptide(L)'
;MPAARTVVAGAAAVAGLAMAVAALVLALTRVPDPDAATVAWGLAGAGGSGVLGAVVAASRPRLLAGWLMLLVGVSSGGVALAATVAAALVPADPGSTVGAAAFWLSTWLWVPAYVPVVALLLQVLPGGRLPGRGWAAAAAVGSAAAVLAPVGGSMHQRAAELGGTCTVTGGPGTTVHACLPTGAA
;
A
#
# COMPACT_ATOMS: atom_id res chain seq x y z
N MET A 1 8.84 -31.29 5.28
CA MET A 1 8.11 -30.21 4.58
C MET A 1 8.90 -28.90 4.31
N PRO A 2 10.25 -28.86 4.20
CA PRO A 2 10.96 -27.61 3.86
C PRO A 2 10.83 -27.22 2.38
N ALA A 3 10.76 -28.18 1.46
CA ALA A 3 10.67 -27.93 0.02
C ALA A 3 9.38 -27.22 -0.42
N ALA A 4 8.26 -27.45 0.26
CA ALA A 4 7.00 -26.76 -0.06
C ALA A 4 7.07 -25.26 0.27
N ARG A 5 7.76 -24.88 1.35
CA ARG A 5 7.85 -23.49 1.79
C ARG A 5 8.78 -22.66 0.91
N THR A 6 9.86 -23.25 0.41
CA THR A 6 10.76 -22.61 -0.56
C THR A 6 10.06 -22.35 -1.88
N VAL A 7 9.24 -23.28 -2.37
CA VAL A 7 8.44 -23.11 -3.59
C VAL A 7 7.43 -21.97 -3.42
N VAL A 8 6.72 -21.93 -2.28
CA VAL A 8 5.77 -20.84 -1.98
C VAL A 8 6.48 -19.48 -1.92
N ALA A 9 7.63 -19.40 -1.26
CA ALA A 9 8.38 -18.15 -1.15
C ALA A 9 8.87 -17.65 -2.52
N GLY A 10 9.41 -18.56 -3.35
CA GLY A 10 9.84 -18.24 -4.71
C GLY A 10 8.68 -17.80 -5.61
N ALA A 11 7.57 -18.54 -5.61
CA ALA A 11 6.39 -18.22 -6.41
C ALA A 11 5.80 -16.86 -6.04
N ALA A 12 5.74 -16.54 -4.74
CA ALA A 12 5.26 -15.24 -4.26
C ALA A 12 6.18 -14.10 -4.74
N ALA A 13 7.51 -14.25 -4.64
CA ALA A 13 8.44 -13.22 -5.13
C ALA A 13 8.31 -13.00 -6.64
N VAL A 14 8.21 -14.09 -7.42
CA VAL A 14 7.99 -14.00 -8.87
C VAL A 14 6.67 -13.30 -9.19
N ALA A 15 5.59 -13.63 -8.47
CA ALA A 15 4.30 -12.96 -8.65
C ALA A 15 4.40 -11.45 -8.33
N GLY A 16 5.03 -11.08 -7.22
CA GLY A 16 5.27 -9.67 -6.86
C GLY A 16 6.04 -8.91 -7.93
N LEU A 17 7.13 -9.49 -8.43
CA LEU A 17 7.95 -8.90 -9.48
C LEU A 17 7.20 -8.82 -10.82
N ALA A 18 6.46 -9.86 -11.19
CA ALA A 18 5.65 -9.87 -12.40
C ALA A 18 4.57 -8.79 -12.37
N MET A 19 3.92 -8.56 -11.22
CA MET A 19 2.96 -7.46 -11.05
C MET A 19 3.64 -6.09 -11.22
N ALA A 20 4.81 -5.88 -10.63
CA ALA A 20 5.55 -4.63 -10.77
C ALA A 20 6.02 -4.37 -12.22
N VAL A 21 6.46 -5.42 -12.93
CA VAL A 21 6.83 -5.32 -14.35
C VAL A 21 5.59 -5.06 -15.21
N ALA A 22 4.46 -5.72 -14.94
CA ALA A 22 3.20 -5.46 -15.63
C ALA A 22 2.72 -4.02 -15.42
N ALA A 23 2.89 -3.48 -14.21
CA ALA A 23 2.61 -2.07 -13.91
C ALA A 23 3.48 -1.14 -14.77
N LEU A 24 4.79 -1.40 -14.87
CA LEU A 24 5.70 -0.63 -15.72
C LEU A 24 5.27 -0.69 -17.20
N VAL A 25 4.99 -1.88 -17.73
CA VAL A 25 4.56 -2.05 -19.12
C VAL A 25 3.26 -1.29 -19.38
N LEU A 26 2.29 -1.37 -18.46
CA LEU A 26 1.02 -0.69 -18.60
C LEU A 26 1.20 0.84 -18.54
N ALA A 27 2.02 1.33 -17.61
CA ALA A 27 2.34 2.74 -17.45
C ALA A 27 2.93 3.32 -18.74
N LEU A 28 3.87 2.59 -19.37
CA LEU A 28 4.54 3.02 -20.59
C LEU A 28 3.67 2.93 -21.85
N THR A 29 2.59 2.15 -21.84
CA THR A 29 1.79 1.87 -23.05
C THR A 29 0.38 2.43 -23.04
N ARG A 30 -0.19 2.70 -21.85
CA ARG A 30 -1.61 3.05 -21.71
C ARG A 30 -1.88 4.32 -20.90
N VAL A 31 -0.88 4.87 -20.22
CA VAL A 31 -1.05 6.06 -19.37
C VAL A 31 -0.29 7.22 -20.01
N PRO A 32 -0.96 8.34 -20.39
CA PRO A 32 -0.32 9.48 -21.05
C PRO A 32 0.78 10.12 -20.20
N ASP A 33 0.55 10.22 -18.89
CA ASP A 33 1.50 10.78 -17.91
C ASP A 33 1.60 9.85 -16.70
N PRO A 34 2.40 8.76 -16.79
CA PRO A 34 2.50 7.79 -15.71
C PRO A 34 3.25 8.37 -14.51
N ASP A 35 2.74 8.10 -13.30
CA ASP A 35 3.47 8.40 -12.06
C ASP A 35 4.68 7.46 -11.91
N ALA A 36 5.83 7.96 -12.37
CA ALA A 36 7.10 7.24 -12.31
C ALA A 36 7.49 6.85 -10.88
N ALA A 37 7.08 7.64 -9.87
CA ALA A 37 7.39 7.32 -8.49
C ALA A 37 6.66 6.05 -8.05
N THR A 38 5.35 5.94 -8.31
CA THR A 38 4.56 4.74 -7.98
C THR A 38 5.15 3.47 -8.60
N VAL A 39 5.52 3.52 -9.88
CA VAL A 39 6.10 2.36 -10.58
C VAL A 39 7.49 2.02 -10.03
N ALA A 40 8.34 3.03 -9.79
CA ALA A 40 9.67 2.82 -9.22
C ALA A 40 9.60 2.23 -7.80
N TRP A 41 8.67 2.71 -6.96
CA TRP A 41 8.40 2.14 -5.63
C TRP A 41 7.93 0.70 -5.69
N GLY A 42 7.04 0.37 -6.63
CA GLY A 42 6.59 -1.00 -6.88
C GLY A 42 7.74 -1.95 -7.22
N LEU A 43 8.59 -1.54 -8.17
CA LEU A 43 9.77 -2.30 -8.59
C LEU A 43 10.81 -2.44 -7.48
N ALA A 44 11.11 -1.35 -6.76
CA ALA A 44 12.05 -1.36 -5.66
C ALA A 44 11.56 -2.24 -4.50
N GLY A 45 10.27 -2.18 -4.16
CA GLY A 45 9.68 -3.03 -3.13
C GLY A 45 9.66 -4.50 -3.53
N ALA A 46 9.17 -4.83 -4.73
CA ALA A 46 9.10 -6.20 -5.21
C ALA A 46 10.49 -6.82 -5.43
N GLY A 47 11.39 -6.09 -6.07
CA GLY A 47 12.76 -6.53 -6.36
C GLY A 47 13.67 -6.52 -5.13
N GLY A 48 13.62 -5.47 -4.31
CA GLY A 48 14.43 -5.35 -3.10
C GLY A 48 13.87 -6.21 -1.97
N SER A 49 12.77 -5.75 -1.35
CA SER A 49 12.19 -6.43 -0.18
C SER A 49 11.65 -7.82 -0.53
N GLY A 50 10.98 -7.99 -1.67
CA GLY A 50 10.38 -9.26 -2.09
C GLY A 50 11.41 -10.36 -2.32
N VAL A 51 12.42 -10.10 -3.15
CA VAL A 51 13.48 -11.09 -3.45
C VAL A 51 14.32 -11.40 -2.21
N LEU A 52 14.76 -10.37 -1.46
CA LEU A 52 15.51 -10.59 -0.21
C LEU A 52 14.67 -11.38 0.81
N GLY A 53 13.38 -11.05 0.92
CA GLY A 53 12.44 -11.77 1.78
C GLY A 53 12.28 -13.24 1.40
N ALA A 54 12.17 -13.55 0.10
CA ALA A 54 12.12 -14.93 -0.38
C ALA A 54 13.41 -15.69 -0.09
N VAL A 55 14.58 -15.07 -0.29
CA VAL A 55 15.88 -15.68 0.05
C VAL A 55 15.94 -15.99 1.54
N VAL A 56 15.60 -15.02 2.41
CA VAL A 56 15.61 -15.21 3.87
C VAL A 56 14.59 -16.27 4.30
N ALA A 57 13.37 -16.26 3.74
CA ALA A 57 12.34 -17.26 4.02
C ALA A 57 12.74 -18.66 3.56
N ALA A 58 13.46 -18.77 2.44
CA ALA A 58 13.97 -20.04 1.93
C ALA A 58 15.13 -20.59 2.77
N SER A 59 16.09 -19.74 3.17
CA SER A 59 17.24 -20.14 3.97
C SER A 59 16.90 -20.35 5.44
N ARG A 60 15.97 -19.56 5.99
CA ARG A 60 15.59 -19.57 7.41
C ARG A 60 14.06 -19.45 7.57
N PRO A 61 13.28 -20.49 7.23
CA PRO A 61 11.81 -20.43 7.17
C PRO A 61 11.11 -20.18 8.52
N ARG A 62 11.84 -20.29 9.63
CA ARG A 62 11.36 -19.93 10.98
C ARG A 62 11.45 -18.43 11.27
N LEU A 63 12.20 -17.66 10.49
CA LEU A 63 12.32 -16.22 10.66
C LEU A 63 11.15 -15.52 9.97
N LEU A 64 10.23 -14.99 10.79
CA LEU A 64 9.06 -14.25 10.31
C LEU A 64 9.45 -13.01 9.48
N ALA A 65 10.61 -12.41 9.77
CA ALA A 65 11.15 -11.27 9.04
C ALA A 65 11.25 -11.52 7.52
N GLY A 66 11.70 -12.71 7.09
CA GLY A 66 11.78 -13.04 5.66
C GLY A 66 10.42 -13.07 5.00
N TRP A 67 9.42 -13.66 5.66
CA TRP A 67 8.04 -13.71 5.18
C TRP A 67 7.38 -12.32 5.10
N LEU A 68 7.72 -11.43 6.04
CA LEU A 68 7.19 -10.06 6.03
C LEU A 68 7.82 -9.21 4.93
N MET A 69 9.14 -9.31 4.74
CA MET A 69 9.80 -8.64 3.62
C MET A 69 9.24 -9.14 2.29
N LEU A 70 8.96 -10.45 2.18
CA LEU A 70 8.29 -11.04 1.03
C LEU A 70 6.88 -10.47 0.83
N LEU A 71 6.08 -10.40 1.90
CA LEU A 71 4.74 -9.82 1.86
C LEU A 71 4.75 -8.34 1.43
N VAL A 72 5.71 -7.56 1.94
CA VAL A 72 5.94 -6.16 1.52
C VAL A 72 6.25 -6.09 0.03
N GLY A 73 7.14 -6.95 -0.48
CA GLY A 73 7.45 -6.95 -1.92
C GLY A 73 6.26 -7.31 -2.81
N VAL A 74 5.49 -8.33 -2.42
CA VAL A 74 4.27 -8.73 -3.15
C VAL A 74 3.23 -7.60 -3.13
N SER A 75 3.02 -7.00 -1.97
CA SER A 75 2.09 -5.89 -1.79
C SER A 75 2.51 -4.68 -2.63
N SER A 76 3.78 -4.27 -2.60
CA SER A 76 4.28 -3.15 -3.41
C SER A 76 4.08 -3.37 -4.91
N GLY A 77 4.35 -4.57 -5.42
CA GLY A 77 4.08 -4.90 -6.83
C GLY A 77 2.59 -4.85 -7.17
N GLY A 78 1.74 -5.36 -6.27
CA GLY A 78 0.29 -5.32 -6.42
C GLY A 78 -0.30 -3.91 -6.36
N VAL A 79 0.19 -3.05 -5.45
CA VAL A 79 -0.20 -1.62 -5.36
C VAL A 79 0.14 -0.91 -6.65
N ALA A 80 1.37 -1.07 -7.15
CA ALA A 80 1.79 -0.43 -8.39
C ALA A 80 0.91 -0.87 -9.57
N LEU A 81 0.64 -2.18 -9.70
CA LEU A 81 -0.24 -2.68 -10.77
C LEU A 81 -1.65 -2.13 -10.65
N ALA A 82 -2.25 -2.20 -9.46
CA ALA A 82 -3.61 -1.73 -9.21
C ALA A 82 -3.74 -0.22 -9.46
N ALA A 83 -2.77 0.58 -9.03
CA ALA A 83 -2.75 2.02 -9.26
C ALA A 83 -2.65 2.34 -10.76
N THR A 84 -1.80 1.61 -11.49
CA THR A 84 -1.62 1.83 -12.93
C THR A 84 -2.85 1.41 -13.74
N VAL A 85 -3.51 0.31 -13.35
CA VAL A 85 -4.78 -0.12 -13.95
C VAL A 85 -5.88 0.91 -13.70
N ALA A 86 -5.97 1.44 -12.48
CA ALA A 86 -6.92 2.51 -12.16
C ALA A 86 -6.65 3.76 -13.01
N ALA A 87 -5.39 4.19 -13.11
CA ALA A 87 -5.00 5.35 -13.91
C ALA A 87 -5.31 5.17 -15.42
N ALA A 88 -5.23 3.94 -15.93
CA ALA A 88 -5.54 3.66 -17.33
C ALA A 88 -7.05 3.58 -17.61
N LEU A 89 -7.85 3.06 -16.67
CA LEU A 89 -9.27 2.75 -16.91
C LEU A 89 -10.23 3.83 -16.43
N VAL A 90 -9.98 4.44 -15.26
CA VAL A 90 -10.92 5.40 -14.65
C VAL A 90 -11.15 6.66 -15.51
N PRO A 91 -10.11 7.26 -16.15
CA PRO A 91 -10.33 8.41 -17.03
C PRO A 91 -11.04 8.05 -18.35
N ALA A 92 -10.80 6.83 -18.85
CA ALA A 92 -11.37 6.36 -20.12
C ALA A 92 -12.82 5.89 -19.98
N ASP A 93 -13.15 5.26 -18.85
CA ASP A 93 -14.49 4.79 -18.50
C ASP A 93 -14.73 4.96 -16.99
N PRO A 94 -15.31 6.09 -16.56
CA PRO A 94 -15.62 6.35 -15.15
C PRO A 94 -16.60 5.35 -14.53
N GLY A 95 -17.38 4.62 -15.35
CA GLY A 95 -18.32 3.59 -14.90
C GLY A 95 -17.66 2.22 -14.71
N SER A 96 -16.38 2.07 -15.04
CA SER A 96 -15.68 0.79 -15.00
C SER A 96 -15.59 0.21 -13.59
N THR A 97 -16.27 -0.92 -13.38
CA THR A 97 -16.16 -1.68 -12.13
C THR A 97 -14.74 -2.16 -11.86
N VAL A 98 -13.98 -2.48 -12.91
CA VAL A 98 -12.58 -2.88 -12.83
C VAL A 98 -11.69 -1.70 -12.44
N GLY A 99 -11.89 -0.53 -13.04
CA GLY A 99 -11.17 0.69 -12.66
C GLY A 99 -11.42 1.07 -11.19
N ALA A 100 -12.68 1.01 -10.75
CA ALA A 100 -13.06 1.27 -9.35
C ALA A 100 -12.45 0.24 -8.38
N ALA A 101 -12.47 -1.04 -8.73
CA ALA A 101 -11.86 -2.09 -7.92
C ALA A 101 -10.34 -1.94 -7.84
N ALA A 102 -9.67 -1.62 -8.95
CA ALA A 102 -8.23 -1.39 -8.99
C ALA A 102 -7.83 -0.17 -8.13
N PHE A 103 -8.61 0.91 -8.18
CA PHE A 103 -8.41 2.09 -7.34
C PHE A 103 -8.58 1.76 -5.84
N TRP A 104 -9.62 0.99 -5.51
CA TRP A 104 -9.82 0.54 -4.13
C TRP A 104 -8.66 -0.36 -3.66
N LEU A 105 -8.26 -1.34 -4.49
CA LEU A 105 -7.17 -2.24 -4.16
C LEU A 105 -5.85 -1.52 -3.96
N SER A 106 -5.48 -0.57 -4.82
CA SER A 106 -4.23 0.19 -4.66
C SER A 106 -4.20 0.96 -3.35
N THR A 107 -5.37 1.40 -2.87
CA THR A 107 -5.53 2.12 -1.61
C THR A 107 -5.34 1.23 -0.38
N TRP A 108 -5.71 -0.06 -0.45
CA TRP A 108 -5.74 -0.93 0.74
C TRP A 108 -4.65 -2.00 0.77
N LEU A 109 -4.04 -2.36 -0.36
CA LEU A 109 -3.11 -3.50 -0.45
C LEU A 109 -1.86 -3.33 0.45
N TRP A 110 -1.44 -2.10 0.72
CA TRP A 110 -0.27 -1.82 1.55
C TRP A 110 -0.53 -2.08 3.04
N VAL A 111 -1.76 -1.90 3.52
CA VAL A 111 -2.13 -2.03 4.95
C VAL A 111 -1.71 -3.40 5.53
N PRO A 112 -2.09 -4.55 4.95
CA PRO A 112 -1.71 -5.85 5.50
C PRO A 112 -0.21 -6.13 5.43
N ALA A 113 0.55 -5.42 4.59
CA ALA A 113 2.00 -5.56 4.51
C ALA A 113 2.72 -4.71 5.56
N TYR A 114 2.30 -3.47 5.77
CA TYR A 114 3.03 -2.52 6.64
C TYR A 114 2.58 -2.56 8.11
N VAL A 115 1.30 -2.84 8.40
CA VAL A 115 0.80 -2.91 9.79
C VAL A 115 1.54 -3.97 10.63
N PRO A 116 1.76 -5.21 10.14
CA PRO A 116 2.51 -6.20 10.90
C PRO A 116 3.97 -5.81 11.12
N VAL A 117 4.59 -5.11 10.15
CA VAL A 117 5.99 -4.66 10.26
C VAL A 117 6.16 -3.70 11.43
N VAL A 118 5.26 -2.73 11.57
CA VAL A 118 5.27 -1.78 12.71
C VAL A 118 5.03 -2.52 14.03
N ALA A 119 4.02 -3.42 14.07
CA ALA A 119 3.71 -4.19 15.27
C ALA A 119 4.89 -5.05 15.75
N LEU A 120 5.72 -5.56 14.82
CA LEU A 120 6.88 -6.39 15.12
C LEU A 120 8.13 -5.59 15.44
N LEU A 121 8.34 -4.43 14.80
CA LEU A 121 9.40 -3.49 15.20
C LEU A 121 9.30 -3.13 16.68
N LEU A 122 8.08 -2.95 17.19
CA LEU A 122 7.85 -2.70 18.62
C LEU A 122 8.20 -3.90 19.52
N GLN A 123 8.17 -5.12 19.00
CA GLN A 123 8.55 -6.33 19.73
C GLN A 123 10.06 -6.61 19.68
N VAL A 124 10.75 -6.13 18.63
CA VAL A 124 12.20 -6.34 18.42
C VAL A 124 13.06 -5.34 19.21
N LEU A 125 12.49 -4.24 19.68
CA LEU A 125 13.19 -3.31 20.59
C LEU A 125 13.68 -4.06 21.85
N PRO A 126 14.89 -3.75 22.36
CA PRO A 126 15.76 -4.68 23.13
C PRO A 126 15.22 -5.17 24.48
N GLY A 127 14.02 -4.79 24.88
CA GLY A 127 13.38 -5.21 26.12
C GLY A 127 12.31 -6.30 25.98
N GLY A 128 11.78 -6.58 24.78
CA GLY A 128 10.76 -7.62 24.50
C GLY A 128 9.43 -7.49 25.30
N ARG A 129 9.32 -6.47 26.14
CA ARG A 129 8.17 -6.18 27.00
C ARG A 129 7.56 -4.89 26.49
N LEU A 130 6.33 -4.98 25.96
CA LEU A 130 5.48 -3.81 25.75
C LEU A 130 5.46 -3.02 27.07
N PRO A 131 5.77 -1.71 27.11
CA PRO A 131 5.82 -0.90 28.35
C PRO A 131 4.45 -0.69 29.06
N GLY A 132 3.55 -1.66 29.02
CA GLY A 132 2.21 -1.65 29.62
C GLY A 132 1.08 -1.59 28.59
N ARG A 133 -0.16 -1.79 29.07
CA ARG A 133 -1.40 -1.79 28.25
C ARG A 133 -1.60 -0.53 27.40
N GLY A 134 -0.99 0.59 27.80
CA GLY A 134 -1.03 1.86 27.04
C GLY A 134 -0.26 1.85 25.72
N TRP A 135 0.74 0.98 25.56
CA TRP A 135 1.50 0.89 24.30
C TRP A 135 0.76 0.14 23.20
N ALA A 136 -0.14 -0.79 23.56
CA ALA A 136 -1.06 -1.39 22.59
C ALA A 136 -2.04 -0.34 22.04
N ALA A 137 -2.51 0.58 22.91
CA ALA A 137 -3.29 1.73 22.48
C ALA A 137 -2.47 2.69 21.63
N ALA A 138 -1.20 2.98 21.97
CA ALA A 138 -0.32 3.81 21.15
C ALA A 138 -0.01 3.19 19.78
N ALA A 139 0.19 1.87 19.70
CA ALA A 139 0.36 1.14 18.44
C ALA A 139 -0.93 1.13 17.62
N ALA A 140 -2.09 0.97 18.26
CA ALA A 140 -3.40 1.09 17.62
C ALA A 140 -3.67 2.51 17.12
N VAL A 141 -3.30 3.54 17.89
CA VAL A 141 -3.41 4.96 17.49
C VAL A 141 -2.42 5.29 16.38
N GLY A 142 -1.19 4.79 16.43
CA GLY A 142 -0.19 4.98 15.35
C GLY A 142 -0.63 4.30 14.06
N SER A 143 -1.20 3.10 14.16
CA SER A 143 -1.77 2.37 13.02
C SER A 143 -3.02 3.07 12.48
N ALA A 144 -3.89 3.57 13.37
CA ALA A 144 -5.06 4.37 12.99
C ALA A 144 -4.65 5.68 12.32
N ALA A 145 -3.63 6.39 12.83
CA ALA A 145 -3.10 7.61 12.23
C ALA A 145 -2.47 7.35 10.86
N ALA A 146 -1.72 6.25 10.71
CA ALA A 146 -1.14 5.83 9.43
C ALA A 146 -2.21 5.45 8.40
N VAL A 147 -3.35 4.89 8.83
CA VAL A 147 -4.51 4.61 7.96
C VAL A 147 -5.33 5.86 7.65
N LEU A 148 -5.47 6.78 8.60
CA LEU A 148 -6.28 8.00 8.45
C LEU A 148 -5.58 9.07 7.60
N ALA A 149 -4.24 9.16 7.63
CA ALA A 149 -3.51 10.16 6.85
C ALA A 149 -3.72 10.04 5.32
N PRO A 150 -3.67 8.85 4.70
CA PRO A 150 -4.02 8.67 3.29
C PRO A 150 -5.49 8.99 2.97
N VAL A 151 -6.41 8.73 3.91
CA VAL A 151 -7.84 9.06 3.74
C VAL A 151 -8.04 10.59 3.66
N GLY A 152 -7.28 11.36 4.45
CA GLY A 152 -7.29 12.82 4.34
C GLY A 152 -6.77 13.33 2.99
N GLY A 153 -5.69 12.73 2.48
CA GLY A 153 -5.11 13.07 1.17
C GLY A 153 -6.05 12.77 0.00
N SER A 154 -6.73 11.61 0.02
CA SER A 154 -7.65 11.23 -1.05
C SER A 154 -8.91 12.10 -1.10
N MET A 155 -9.39 12.58 0.05
CA MET A 155 -10.50 13.52 0.13
C MET A 155 -10.10 14.92 -0.37
N HIS A 156 -8.88 15.35 -0.11
CA HIS A 156 -8.36 16.64 -0.60
C HIS A 156 -8.25 16.64 -2.14
N GLN A 157 -7.76 15.54 -2.71
CA GLN A 157 -7.62 15.37 -4.15
C GLN A 157 -8.98 15.31 -4.87
N ARG A 158 -9.95 14.56 -4.31
CA ARG A 158 -11.31 14.52 -4.88
C ARG A 158 -12.08 15.84 -4.75
N ALA A 159 -11.86 16.59 -3.67
CA ALA A 159 -12.44 17.93 -3.56
C ALA A 159 -11.90 18.83 -4.67
N ALA A 160 -10.58 18.82 -4.91
CA ALA A 160 -9.95 19.62 -5.96
C ALA A 160 -10.42 19.24 -7.38
N GLU A 161 -10.56 17.94 -7.68
CA GLU A 161 -11.07 17.45 -8.97
C GLU A 161 -12.52 17.90 -9.26
N LEU A 162 -13.34 18.05 -8.21
CA LEU A 162 -14.72 18.54 -8.31
C LEU A 162 -14.80 20.08 -8.29
N GLY A 163 -13.67 20.80 -8.31
CA GLY A 163 -13.62 22.26 -8.14
C GLY A 163 -13.99 22.73 -6.71
N GLY A 164 -14.02 21.80 -5.76
CA GLY A 164 -14.26 22.04 -4.34
C GLY A 164 -12.96 22.20 -3.54
N THR A 165 -13.12 22.49 -2.25
CA THR A 165 -12.01 22.60 -1.30
C THR A 165 -12.30 21.73 -0.08
N CYS A 166 -11.27 21.07 0.46
CA CYS A 166 -11.39 20.31 1.70
C CYS A 166 -10.29 20.76 2.65
N THR A 167 -10.65 21.34 3.80
CA THR A 167 -9.69 21.75 4.82
C THR A 167 -9.89 20.92 6.07
N VAL A 168 -8.78 20.42 6.62
CA VAL A 168 -8.76 19.69 7.89
C VAL A 168 -8.12 20.60 8.92
N THR A 169 -8.85 20.93 9.96
CA THR A 169 -8.35 21.74 11.08
C THR A 169 -8.23 20.86 12.31
N GLY A 170 -7.01 20.80 12.86
CA GLY A 170 -6.71 20.07 14.09
C GLY A 170 -6.88 20.94 15.33
N GLY A 171 -7.63 20.44 16.31
CA GLY A 171 -7.83 21.03 17.64
C GLY A 171 -8.13 19.94 18.68
N PRO A 172 -8.92 20.19 19.75
CA PRO A 172 -9.36 19.14 20.68
C PRO A 172 -10.26 18.05 20.03
N GLY A 173 -10.61 18.22 18.76
CA GLY A 173 -11.13 17.20 17.86
C GLY A 173 -10.69 17.47 16.42
N THR A 174 -10.85 16.49 15.53
CA THR A 174 -10.57 16.66 14.09
C THR A 174 -11.82 17.16 13.40
N THR A 175 -11.77 18.38 12.84
CA THR A 175 -12.90 18.94 12.08
C THR A 175 -12.53 18.99 10.60
N VAL A 176 -13.34 18.35 9.76
CA VAL A 176 -13.16 18.29 8.30
C VAL A 176 -14.23 19.19 7.67
N HIS A 177 -13.80 20.22 6.94
CA HIS A 177 -14.68 21.13 6.22
C HIS A 177 -14.52 20.88 4.72
N ALA A 178 -15.53 20.31 4.08
CA ALA A 178 -15.55 20.08 2.64
C ALA A 178 -16.59 21.01 1.98
N CYS A 179 -16.14 21.82 1.02
CA CYS A 179 -16.99 22.68 0.22
C CYS A 179 -17.00 22.15 -1.21
N LEU A 180 -18.16 21.69 -1.68
CA LEU A 180 -18.35 21.14 -3.02
C LEU A 180 -19.27 22.06 -3.82
N PRO A 181 -18.95 22.38 -5.08
CA PRO A 181 -19.87 23.12 -5.92
C PRO A 181 -21.09 22.26 -6.22
N THR A 182 -22.24 22.64 -5.66
CA THR A 182 -23.54 22.08 -6.06
C THR A 182 -23.94 22.77 -7.35
N GLY A 183 -23.61 22.16 -8.48
CA GLY A 183 -23.84 22.72 -9.80
C GLY A 183 -25.28 23.21 -9.99
N ALA A 184 -25.42 24.49 -10.33
CA ALA A 184 -26.48 24.99 -11.19
C ALA A 184 -25.80 25.62 -12.41
N ALA A 185 -25.45 24.79 -13.39
CA ALA A 185 -25.25 25.11 -14.82
C ALA A 185 -24.89 23.83 -15.58
#